data_AF-S3AAF6-F1
#
_entry.id   AF-S3AAF6-F1
#
_cell.length_a   1.000
_cell.length_b   1.000
_cell.length_c   1.000
_cell.angle_alpha   90.00
_cell.angle_beta   90.00
_cell.angle_gamma   90.00
#
_symmetry.space_group_name_H-M   'P 1'
#
loop_
_entity.id
_entity.type
_entity.pdbx_description
1 polymer ?
#
loop_
_entity_poly.entity_id
_entity_poly.type
_entity_poly.pdbx_seq_one_letter_code
_entity_poly.pdbx_strand_id
1 'polypeptide(L)' 'MRVGKEGNHMNMLYQYVGYAVWYGTFISALSAILAIPFIWMPSVWHYSIAGIEITKYIICIIATILVITNVTITLH' A
#
# COMPACT_ATOMS: atom_id res chain seq x y z
N MET A 1 33.63 10.75 21.98
CA MET A 1 32.23 10.30 21.83
C MET A 1 31.94 10.08 20.35
N ARG A 2 32.02 8.83 19.86
CA ARG A 2 31.72 8.46 18.47
C ARG A 2 30.27 7.98 18.34
N VAL A 3 29.32 8.84 18.66
CA VAL A 3 27.91 8.66 18.25
C VAL A 3 27.72 9.49 16.99
N GLY A 4 28.40 9.11 15.90
CA GLY A 4 28.71 10.06 14.82
C GLY A 4 28.00 9.85 13.49
N LYS A 5 27.87 8.61 13.02
CA LYS A 5 27.35 8.32 11.67
C LYS A 5 26.52 7.04 11.60
N GLU A 6 26.97 5.95 12.22
CA GLU A 6 26.26 4.67 12.17
C GLU A 6 24.90 4.71 12.88
N GLY A 7 24.82 5.37 14.04
CA GLY A 7 23.55 5.58 14.74
C GLY A 7 22.56 6.44 13.95
N ASN A 8 23.05 7.34 13.09
CA ASN A 8 22.21 8.20 12.26
C ASN A 8 21.65 7.43 11.05
N HIS A 9 22.47 6.56 10.43
CA HIS A 9 22.02 5.68 9.35
C HIS A 9 21.03 4.62 9.85
N MET A 10 21.28 4.04 11.03
CA MET A 10 20.33 3.14 11.70
C MET A 10 18.99 3.83 11.97
N ASN A 11 19.02 5.07 12.44
CA ASN A 11 17.80 5.86 12.69
C ASN A 11 17.02 6.14 11.39
N MET A 12 17.70 6.54 10.31
CA MET A 12 17.06 6.72 8.99
C MET A 12 16.45 5.41 8.48
N LEU A 13 17.15 4.28 8.60
CA LEU A 13 16.63 2.98 8.17
C LEU A 13 15.36 2.61 8.94
N TYR A 14 15.36 2.80 10.26
CA TYR A 14 14.16 2.57 11.09
C TYR A 14 12.99 3.46 10.67
N GLN A 15 13.24 4.73 10.33
CA GLN A 15 12.21 5.63 9.83
C GLN A 15 11.65 5.15 8.49
N TYR A 16 12.50 4.78 7.53
CA TYR A 16 12.05 4.26 6.22
C TYR A 16 11.25 2.96 6.36
N VAL A 17 11.68 2.05 7.23
CA VAL A 17 10.93 0.83 7.53
C VAL A 17 9.58 1.18 8.15
N GLY A 18 9.55 2.11 9.10
CA GLY A 18 8.31 2.61 9.71
C GLY A 18 7.34 3.19 8.69
N TYR A 19 7.83 4.00 7.76
CA TYR A 19 7.03 4.54 6.65
C TYR A 19 6.52 3.44 5.73
N ALA A 20 7.37 2.48 5.34
CA ALA A 20 6.97 1.38 4.48
C ALA A 20 5.87 0.52 5.12
N VAL A 21 6.01 0.22 6.42
CA VAL A 21 4.98 -0.51 7.19
C VAL A 21 3.69 0.29 7.29
N TRP A 22 3.77 1.59 7.56
CA TRP A 22 2.60 2.46 7.67
C TRP A 22 1.84 2.54 6.34
N TYR A 23 2.54 2.84 5.25
CA TYR A 23 1.92 2.91 3.92
C TYR A 23 1.38 1.55 3.48
N GLY A 24 2.10 0.45 3.73
CA GLY A 24 1.62 -0.90 3.43
C GLY A 24 0.34 -1.25 4.18
N THR A 25 0.27 -0.92 5.47
CA THR A 25 -0.92 -1.13 6.30
C THR A 25 -2.10 -0.30 5.79
N PHE A 26 -1.85 0.96 5.43
CA PHE A 26 -2.87 1.86 4.94
C PHE A 26 -3.42 1.43 3.56
N ILE A 27 -2.55 1.00 2.65
CA ILE A 27 -2.94 0.44 1.35
C ILE A 27 -3.78 -0.83 1.55
N SER A 28 -3.41 -1.69 2.51
CA SER A 28 -4.15 -2.91 2.82
C SER A 28 -5.56 -2.60 3.35
N ALA A 29 -5.69 -1.64 4.27
CA ALA A 29 -6.97 -1.20 4.80
C ALA A 29 -7.88 -0.61 3.70
N LEU A 30 -7.33 0.25 2.83
CA LEU A 30 -8.08 0.82 1.71
C LEU A 30 -8.51 -0.25 0.71
N SER A 31 -7.63 -1.21 0.41
CA SER A 31 -7.94 -2.33 -0.48
C SER A 31 -9.08 -3.18 0.08
N ALA A 32 -9.10 -3.42 1.40
CA ALA A 32 -10.19 -4.14 2.06
C ALA A 32 -11.52 -3.40 1.94
N ILE A 33 -11.54 -2.08 2.14
CA ILE A 33 -12.75 -1.25 1.99
C ILE A 33 -13.25 -1.27 0.54
N LEU A 34 -12.34 -1.08 -0.42
CA LEU A 34 -12.65 -1.12 -1.85
C LEU A 34 -13.16 -2.49 -2.30
N ALA A 35 -12.71 -3.58 -1.66
CA ALA A 35 -13.15 -4.93 -1.98
C ALA A 35 -14.59 -5.24 -1.57
N ILE A 36 -15.14 -4.57 -0.54
CA ILE A 36 -16.48 -4.83 0.01
C ILE A 36 -17.56 -4.96 -1.08
N PRO A 37 -17.78 -3.98 -1.97
CA PRO A 37 -18.83 -4.07 -2.99
C PRO A 37 -18.64 -5.23 -3.97
N PHE A 38 -17.40 -5.62 -4.25
CA PHE A 38 -17.09 -6.67 -5.22
C PHE A 38 -17.31 -8.07 -4.66
N ILE A 39 -17.14 -8.26 -3.35
CA ILE A 39 -17.36 -9.56 -2.68
C ILE A 39 -18.81 -10.04 -2.86
N TRP A 40 -19.77 -9.10 -2.95
CA TRP A 40 -21.18 -9.40 -3.20
C TRP A 40 -21.52 -9.70 -4.67
N MET A 41 -20.55 -9.54 -5.59
CA MET A 41 -20.70 -9.80 -7.02
C MET A 41 -19.71 -10.88 -7.49
N PRO A 42 -20.06 -12.18 -7.39
CA PRO A 42 -19.15 -13.29 -7.68
C PRO A 42 -18.56 -13.27 -9.09
N SER A 43 -19.34 -12.82 -10.08
CA SER A 43 -18.93 -12.66 -11.48
C SER A 43 -17.73 -11.71 -11.63
N VAL A 44 -17.70 -10.64 -10.84
CA VAL A 44 -16.63 -9.64 -10.88
C VAL A 44 -15.49 -10.03 -9.93
N TRP A 45 -15.79 -10.56 -8.74
CA TRP A 45 -14.79 -10.96 -7.76
C TRP A 45 -13.83 -12.04 -8.26
N HIS A 46 -14.35 -13.02 -8.99
CA HIS A 46 -13.59 -14.12 -9.60
C HIS A 46 -13.29 -13.89 -11.08
N TYR A 47 -13.37 -12.65 -11.56
CA TYR A 47 -13.02 -12.34 -12.93
C TYR A 47 -11.52 -12.63 -13.15
N SER A 48 -11.26 -13.61 -14.01
CA SER A 48 -9.92 -14.15 -14.26
C SER A 48 -9.56 -14.04 -15.73
N ILE A 49 -8.36 -13.53 -16.01
CA ILE A 49 -7.76 -13.56 -17.36
C ILE A 49 -6.46 -14.35 -17.25
N ALA A 50 -6.28 -15.32 -18.15
CA ALA A 50 -5.11 -16.19 -18.16
C ALA A 50 -4.84 -16.91 -16.81
N GLY A 51 -5.90 -17.20 -16.05
CA GLY A 51 -5.80 -17.87 -14.74
C GLY A 51 -5.50 -16.94 -13.56
N ILE A 52 -5.40 -15.63 -13.78
CA ILE A 52 -5.11 -14.62 -12.75
C ILE A 52 -6.39 -13.84 -12.43
N GLU A 53 -6.81 -13.83 -11.16
CA GLU A 53 -7.97 -13.07 -10.67
C GLU A 53 -7.67 -11.55 -10.64
N ILE A 54 -7.99 -10.86 -11.73
CA ILE A 54 -7.55 -9.48 -11.98
C ILE A 54 -8.16 -8.46 -11.02
N THR A 55 -9.42 -8.65 -10.62
CA THR A 55 -10.16 -7.68 -9.80
C THR A 55 -9.41 -7.33 -8.51
N LYS A 56 -8.80 -8.34 -7.86
CA LYS A 56 -8.03 -8.17 -6.62
C LYS A 56 -6.79 -7.29 -6.83
N TYR A 57 -6.10 -7.47 -7.96
CA TYR A 57 -4.93 -6.67 -8.31
C TYR A 57 -5.31 -5.23 -8.67
N ILE A 58 -6.40 -5.03 -9.41
CA ILE A 58 -6.90 -3.69 -9.75
C ILE A 58 -7.20 -2.90 -8.48
N ILE A 59 -7.90 -3.51 -7.50
CA ILE A 59 -8.20 -2.87 -6.21
C ILE A 59 -6.91 -2.43 -5.49
N CYS A 60 -5.91 -3.30 -5.45
CA CYS A 60 -4.62 -3.01 -4.81
C CYS A 60 -3.86 -1.87 -5.52
N ILE A 61 -3.90 -1.84 -6.85
CA ILE A 61 -3.29 -0.76 -7.66
C ILE A 61 -3.98 0.57 -7.38
N ILE A 62 -5.32 0.61 -7.39
CA ILE A 62 -6.10 1.82 -7.11
C ILE A 62 -5.80 2.33 -5.69
N ALA A 63 -5.81 1.45 -4.69
CA ALA A 63 -5.46 1.81 -3.32
C ALA A 63 -4.05 2.39 -3.24
N THR A 64 -3.07 1.77 -3.91
CA THR A 64 -1.68 2.25 -3.95
C THR A 64 -1.58 3.65 -4.56
N ILE A 65 -2.24 3.89 -5.70
CA ILE A 65 -2.27 5.21 -6.36
C ILE A 65 -2.86 6.26 -5.44
N LEU A 66 -3.98 5.97 -4.78
CA LEU A 66 -4.61 6.91 -3.84
C LEU A 66 -3.65 7.29 -2.71
N VAL A 67 -2.93 6.34 -2.13
CA VAL A 67 -1.96 6.61 -1.07
C VAL A 67 -0.81 7.46 -1.59
N ILE A 68 -0.20 7.10 -2.73
CA ILE A 68 0.92 7.85 -3.31
C ILE A 68 0.51 9.28 -3.69
N THR A 69 -0.67 9.46 -4.30
CA THR A 69 -1.18 10.78 -4.67
C THR A 69 -1.41 11.65 -3.45
N ASN A 70 -2.02 11.13 -2.38
CA ASN A 70 -2.23 11.90 -1.15
C ASN A 70 -0.91 12.26 -0.44
N VAL A 71 0.08 11.36 -0.44
CA VAL A 71 1.42 11.64 0.11
C VAL A 71 2.13 12.71 -0.72
N THR A 72 2.06 12.62 -2.05
CA THR A 72 2.67 13.60 -2.96
C THR A 72 2.06 14.99 -2.80
N ILE A 73 0.73 15.09 -2.64
CA ILE A 73 0.04 16.37 -2.43
C ILE A 73 0.40 16.97 -1.06
N THR A 74 0.57 16.15 -0.02
CA THR A 74 0.87 16.63 1.34
C THR A 74 2.29 17.17 1.46
N LEU A 75 3.21 16.76 0.59
CA LEU A 75 4.62 17.16 0.60
C LEU A 75 4.93 18.36 -0.34
N HIS A 76 3.92 18.91 -1.02
CA HIS A 76 4.02 20.10 -1.88
C HIS A 76 3.28 21.28 -1.25
#